data_AF-A0A2E7BKY8-F1
#
_entry.id   AF-A0A2E7BKY8-F1
#
_cell.length_a   1.000
_cell.length_b   1.000
_cell.length_c   1.000
_cell.angle_alpha   90.00
_cell.angle_beta   90.00
_cell.angle_gamma   90.00
#
_symmetry.space_group_name_H-M   'P 1'
#
loop_
_entity.id
_entity.type
_entity.pdbx_description
1 polymer ?
#
loop_
_entity_poly.entity_id
_entity_poly.type
_entity_poly.pdbx_seq_one_letter_code
_entity_poly.pdbx_strand_id
1 'polypeptide(L)'
;MDPVKIAQGAKINAYHVSLFAHLVEKMRNTPDGDGSLLDHTLLLYGTGMGDSDHHTPVDLPAVVVGGGSAIKAGGQHIRYPLHTPFTNLGLTLLNKVGVERERVGDSTGLLTDL
;
A
#
# COMPACT_ATOMS: atom_id res chain seq x y z
N MET A 1 10.99 -20.68 12.22
CA MET A 1 9.54 -20.46 12.34
C MET A 1 8.80 -21.79 12.22
N ASP A 2 7.71 -21.94 12.97
CA ASP A 2 6.83 -23.11 12.92
C ASP A 2 5.99 -23.11 11.61
N PRO A 3 6.12 -24.11 10.73
CA PRO A 3 5.39 -24.18 9.46
C PRO A 3 3.87 -24.15 9.62
N VAL A 4 3.33 -24.69 10.72
CA VAL A 4 1.89 -24.71 10.99
C VAL A 4 1.40 -23.29 11.26
N LYS A 5 2.13 -22.52 12.07
CA LYS A 5 1.82 -21.11 12.36
C LYS A 5 1.91 -20.25 11.11
N ILE A 6 2.90 -20.48 10.25
CA ILE A 6 3.03 -19.78 8.97
C ILE A 6 1.80 -20.02 8.10
N ALA A 7 1.37 -21.28 7.94
CA ALA A 7 0.20 -21.61 7.13
C ALA A 7 -1.10 -21.00 7.69
N GLN A 8 -1.27 -21.01 9.02
CA GLN A 8 -2.41 -20.36 9.68
C GLN A 8 -2.41 -18.84 9.47
N GLY A 9 -1.25 -18.19 9.66
CA GLY A 9 -1.08 -16.76 9.41
C GLY A 9 -1.38 -16.39 7.95
N ALA A 10 -0.87 -17.16 6.99
CA ALA A 10 -1.16 -16.98 5.57
C ALA A 10 -2.66 -17.08 5.27
N LYS A 11 -3.38 -18.02 5.89
CA LYS A 11 -4.83 -18.17 5.73
C LYS A 11 -5.60 -16.94 6.24
N ILE A 12 -5.21 -16.42 7.41
CA ILE A 12 -5.83 -15.20 7.99
C ILE A 12 -5.52 -13.98 7.11
N ASN A 13 -4.27 -13.83 6.66
CA ASN A 13 -3.87 -12.74 5.79
C ASN A 13 -4.63 -12.78 4.46
N ALA A 14 -4.78 -13.96 3.85
CA ALA A 14 -5.56 -14.12 2.62
C ALA A 14 -7.04 -13.73 2.83
N TYR A 15 -7.62 -14.06 3.99
CA TYR A 15 -8.97 -13.63 4.33
C TYR A 15 -9.06 -12.09 4.45
N HIS A 16 -8.14 -11.43 5.15
CA HIS A 16 -8.14 -9.97 5.23
C HIS A 16 -7.94 -9.30 3.87
N VAL A 17 -7.05 -9.83 3.03
CA VAL A 17 -6.86 -9.35 1.65
C VAL A 17 -8.14 -9.52 0.82
N SER A 18 -8.91 -10.59 1.03
CA SER A 18 -10.21 -10.75 0.34
C SER A 18 -11.25 -9.71 0.77
N LEU A 19 -11.25 -9.29 2.04
CA LEU A 19 -12.12 -8.22 2.53
C LEU A 19 -11.71 -6.87 1.93
N PHE A 20 -10.40 -6.62 1.85
CA PHE A 20 -9.88 -5.42 1.17
C PHE A 20 -10.24 -5.41 -0.32
N ALA A 21 -10.10 -6.54 -1.02
CA ALA A 21 -10.51 -6.67 -2.42
C ALA A 21 -12.03 -6.42 -2.59
N HIS A 22 -12.85 -6.91 -1.66
CA HIS A 22 -14.29 -6.64 -1.66
C HIS A 22 -14.59 -5.14 -1.49
N LEU A 23 -13.86 -4.44 -0.61
CA LEU A 23 -13.97 -2.99 -0.46
C LEU A 23 -13.60 -2.26 -1.76
N VAL A 24 -12.46 -2.59 -2.36
CA VAL A 24 -12.00 -2.00 -3.62
C VAL A 24 -13.04 -2.19 -4.74
N GLU A 25 -13.58 -3.40 -4.87
CA GLU A 25 -14.63 -3.69 -5.87
C GLU A 25 -15.91 -2.90 -5.61
N LYS A 26 -16.30 -2.74 -4.34
CA LYS A 26 -17.46 -1.91 -3.99
C LYS A 26 -17.23 -0.44 -4.34
N MET A 27 -16.03 0.09 -4.08
CA MET A 27 -15.68 1.48 -4.43
C MET A 27 -15.66 1.69 -5.94
N ARG A 28 -15.13 0.74 -6.70
CA ARG A 28 -15.16 0.76 -8.17
C ARG A 28 -16.57 0.78 -8.73
N ASN A 29 -17.50 0.07 -8.10
CA ASN A 29 -18.91 0.01 -8.53
C ASN A 29 -19.79 1.11 -7.91
N THR A 30 -19.23 2.00 -7.09
CA THR A 30 -19.97 3.12 -6.50
C THR A 30 -19.73 4.36 -7.35
N PRO A 31 -20.76 4.94 -8.00
CA PRO A 31 -20.61 6.18 -8.77
C PRO A 31 -20.19 7.35 -7.88
N ASP A 32 -19.30 8.18 -8.38
CA ASP A 32 -18.87 9.42 -7.74
C ASP A 32 -18.50 10.46 -8.82
N GLY A 33 -19.38 11.45 -9.04
CA GLY A 33 -19.16 12.48 -10.04
C GLY A 33 -18.99 11.95 -11.47
N ASP A 34 -17.83 12.22 -12.06
CA ASP A 34 -17.41 11.83 -13.40
C ASP A 34 -16.75 10.44 -13.48
N GLY A 35 -16.69 9.71 -12.36
CA GLY A 35 -16.12 8.36 -12.30
C GLY A 35 -16.74 7.50 -11.21
N SER A 36 -15.93 6.57 -10.69
CA SER A 36 -16.24 5.79 -9.50
C SER A 36 -15.56 6.36 -8.26
N LEU A 37 -16.03 5.99 -7.07
CA LEU A 37 -15.37 6.36 -5.82
C LEU A 37 -13.89 5.91 -5.78
N LEU A 38 -13.55 4.82 -6.46
CA LEU A 38 -12.16 4.37 -6.59
C LEU A 38 -11.32 5.30 -7.47
N ASP A 39 -11.91 5.91 -8.50
CA ASP A 39 -11.21 6.87 -9.37
C ASP A 39 -10.79 8.13 -8.62
N HIS A 40 -11.47 8.44 -7.51
CA HIS A 40 -11.20 9.60 -6.65
C HIS A 40 -10.57 9.26 -5.30
N THR A 41 -10.12 8.01 -5.10
CA THR A 41 -9.50 7.59 -3.83
C THR A 41 -8.13 6.96 -4.04
N LEU A 42 -7.23 7.22 -3.09
CA LEU A 42 -5.94 6.54 -2.96
C LEU A 42 -5.92 5.75 -1.63
N LEU A 43 -5.71 4.45 -1.73
CA LEU A 43 -5.66 3.50 -0.62
C LEU A 43 -4.25 2.96 -0.45
N LEU A 44 -3.79 2.91 0.80
CA LEU A 44 -2.60 2.18 1.22
C LEU A 44 -3.04 1.07 2.18
N TYR A 45 -2.76 -0.18 1.83
CA TYR A 45 -3.07 -1.35 2.65
C TYR A 45 -1.79 -2.14 2.91
N GLY A 46 -1.52 -2.54 4.15
CA GLY A 46 -0.31 -3.28 4.49
C GLY A 46 -0.02 -3.29 5.97
N THR A 47 1.22 -3.64 6.32
CA THR A 47 1.70 -3.72 7.70
C THR A 47 3.00 -2.95 7.87
N GLY A 48 3.20 -2.41 9.07
CA GLY A 48 4.46 -1.77 9.48
C GLY A 48 5.56 -2.76 9.89
N MET A 49 5.33 -4.07 9.76
CA MET A 49 6.28 -5.14 10.07
C MET A 49 6.29 -6.20 8.96
N GLY A 50 7.48 -6.61 8.52
CA GLY A 50 7.65 -7.66 7.50
C GLY A 50 7.76 -9.06 8.11
N ASP A 51 8.26 -9.16 9.34
CA ASP A 51 8.21 -10.38 10.14
C ASP A 51 7.79 -10.05 11.57
N SER A 52 6.61 -10.57 11.93
CA SER A 52 5.96 -10.33 13.22
C SER A 52 6.58 -11.10 14.38
N ASP A 53 7.32 -12.19 14.13
CA ASP A 53 8.01 -12.95 15.18
C ASP A 53 9.20 -12.12 15.70
N HIS A 54 9.98 -11.56 14.78
CA HIS A 54 11.13 -10.71 15.09
C HIS A 54 10.81 -9.21 15.22
N HIS A 55 9.56 -8.80 15.00
CA HIS A 55 9.12 -7.40 15.00
C HIS A 55 9.97 -6.49 14.10
N THR A 56 10.36 -6.99 12.93
CA THR A 56 11.29 -6.28 12.02
C THR A 56 10.54 -5.36 11.05
N PRO A 57 10.99 -4.10 10.90
CA PRO A 57 10.43 -3.17 9.91
C PRO A 57 11.06 -3.34 8.51
N VAL A 58 11.68 -4.48 8.22
CA VAL A 58 12.29 -4.81 6.92
C VAL A 58 11.29 -5.55 6.04
N ASP A 59 11.37 -5.38 4.71
CA ASP A 59 10.52 -6.06 3.71
C ASP A 59 9.02 -5.89 3.99
N LEU A 60 8.60 -4.66 4.28
CA LEU A 60 7.21 -4.32 4.58
C LEU A 60 6.29 -4.57 3.36
N PRO A 61 5.33 -5.51 3.44
CA PRO A 61 4.36 -5.68 2.37
C PRO A 61 3.32 -4.56 2.43
N ALA A 62 3.20 -3.84 1.31
CA ALA A 62 2.20 -2.82 1.11
C ALA A 62 1.59 -2.92 -0.30
N VAL A 63 0.31 -2.61 -0.38
CA VAL A 63 -0.49 -2.53 -1.60
C VAL A 63 -1.02 -1.10 -1.69
N VAL A 64 -0.76 -0.46 -2.82
CA VAL A 64 -1.33 0.85 -3.15
C VAL A 64 -2.39 0.64 -4.22
N VAL A 65 -3.59 1.15 -3.99
CA VAL A 65 -4.72 1.07 -4.94
C VAL A 65 -5.32 2.44 -5.10
N GLY A 66 -5.59 2.86 -6.32
CA GLY A 66 -6.27 4.10 -6.62
C GLY A 66 -6.48 4.22 -8.12
N GLY A 67 -7.48 4.99 -8.52
CA GLY A 67 -7.72 5.30 -9.92
C GLY A 67 -7.19 6.68 -10.33
N GLY A 68 -7.54 7.09 -11.55
CA GLY A 68 -7.17 8.39 -12.11
C GLY A 68 -5.66 8.59 -12.33
N SER A 69 -5.21 9.84 -12.18
CA SER A 69 -3.80 10.24 -12.39
C SER A 69 -2.88 9.94 -11.20
N ALA A 70 -3.43 9.44 -10.08
CA ALA A 70 -2.67 9.21 -8.85
C ALA A 70 -1.67 8.05 -8.98
N ILE A 71 -1.95 7.02 -9.77
CA ILE A 71 -1.07 5.86 -9.98
C ILE A 71 -0.79 5.73 -11.48
N LYS A 72 0.49 5.68 -11.86
CA LYS A 72 0.88 5.67 -13.29
C LYS A 72 0.52 4.35 -13.99
N ALA A 73 0.66 3.23 -13.30
CA ALA A 73 0.37 1.90 -13.82
C ALA A 73 -0.04 0.93 -12.70
N GLY A 74 -1.16 0.23 -12.87
CA GLY A 74 -1.57 -0.87 -11.99
C GLY A 74 -0.85 -2.18 -12.31
N GLY A 75 -1.07 -3.20 -11.48
CA GLY A 75 -0.57 -4.56 -11.73
C GLY A 75 0.94 -4.75 -11.57
N GLN A 76 1.61 -3.83 -10.87
CA GLN A 76 3.05 -3.88 -10.63
C GLN A 76 3.37 -4.51 -9.27
N HIS A 77 4.48 -5.23 -9.21
CA HIS A 77 5.13 -5.63 -7.97
C HIS A 77 6.51 -4.97 -7.92
N ILE A 78 6.67 -3.98 -7.05
CA ILE A 78 7.86 -3.15 -6.94
C ILE A 78 8.61 -3.52 -5.67
N ARG A 79 9.90 -3.83 -5.78
CA ARG A 79 10.78 -4.07 -4.65
C ARG A 79 11.88 -3.02 -4.64
N TYR A 80 11.93 -2.23 -3.58
CA TYR A 80 13.00 -1.24 -3.37
C TYR A 80 14.23 -1.87 -2.72
N PRO A 81 15.42 -1.24 -2.84
CA PRO A 81 16.62 -1.67 -2.13
C PRO A 81 16.39 -1.75 -0.62
N LEU A 82 17.12 -2.65 0.04
CA LEU A 82 17.12 -2.74 1.50
C LEU A 82 17.48 -1.38 2.13
N HIS A 83 16.86 -1.04 3.25
CA HIS A 83 16.97 0.25 3.94
C HIS A 83 16.36 1.45 3.22
N THR A 84 15.59 1.26 2.15
CA THR A 84 14.71 2.33 1.65
C THR A 84 13.68 2.68 2.73
N PRO A 85 13.61 3.92 3.23
CA PRO A 85 12.66 4.30 4.26
C PRO A 85 11.22 4.10 3.78
N PHE A 86 10.40 3.41 4.58
CA PHE A 86 8.98 3.23 4.27
C PHE A 86 8.23 4.56 4.18
N THR A 87 8.68 5.56 4.93
CA THR A 87 8.14 6.93 4.90
C THR A 87 8.31 7.61 3.54
N ASN A 88 9.22 7.14 2.66
CA ASN A 88 9.27 7.61 1.26
C ASN A 88 7.96 7.30 0.52
N LEU A 89 7.31 6.16 0.81
CA LEU A 89 5.99 5.84 0.29
C LEU A 89 4.96 6.86 0.78
N GLY A 90 4.89 7.10 2.09
CA GLY A 90 3.97 8.08 2.68
C GLY A 90 4.16 9.49 2.10
N LEU A 91 5.40 9.96 1.99
CA LEU A 91 5.74 11.24 1.38
C LEU A 91 5.26 11.32 -0.08
N THR A 92 5.45 10.24 -0.85
CA THR A 92 5.03 10.14 -2.25
C THR A 92 3.51 10.19 -2.40
N LEU A 93 2.78 9.45 -1.56
CA LEU A 93 1.32 9.44 -1.61
C LEU A 93 0.72 10.79 -1.20
N LEU A 94 1.30 11.47 -0.20
CA LEU A 94 0.88 12.84 0.19
C LEU A 94 1.05 13.83 -0.96
N ASN A 95 2.18 13.78 -1.66
CA ASN A 95 2.42 14.63 -2.83
C ASN A 95 1.40 14.34 -3.95
N LYS A 96 1.05 13.07 -4.19
CA LYS A 96 0.04 12.67 -5.19
C LYS A 96 -1.37 13.20 -4.88
N VAL A 97 -1.68 13.50 -3.62
CA VAL A 97 -2.97 14.11 -3.21
C VAL A 97 -2.88 15.61 -2.95
N GLY A 98 -1.83 16.27 -3.43
CA GLY A 98 -1.65 17.73 -3.33
C GLY A 98 -1.19 18.22 -1.95
N VAL A 99 -0.79 17.32 -1.05
CA VAL A 99 -0.21 17.68 0.25
C VAL A 99 1.30 17.65 0.13
N GLU A 100 1.86 18.74 -0.38
CA GLU A 100 3.30 18.89 -0.55
C GLU A 100 4.00 19.03 0.81
N ARG A 101 5.04 18.22 1.00
CA ARG A 101 5.92 18.22 2.17
C ARG A 101 7.34 17.98 1.69
N GLU A 102 8.31 18.61 2.35
CA GLU A 102 9.72 18.32 2.11
C GLU A 102 10.13 16.96 2.71
N ARG A 103 9.49 16.57 3.82
CA ARG A 103 9.86 15.37 4.58
C ARG A 103 8.71 14.85 5.45
N VAL A 104 8.66 13.53 5.63
CA VAL A 104 7.81 12.83 6.61
C VAL A 104 8.66 11.81 7.35
N GLY A 105 8.70 11.88 8.69
CA GLY A 105 9.51 10.94 9.49
C GLY A 105 10.98 10.91 9.06
N ASP A 106 11.46 9.72 8.72
CA ASP A 106 12.81 9.45 8.23
C ASP A 106 12.95 9.47 6.70
N SER A 107 11.96 9.98 5.97
CA SER A 107 11.98 9.97 4.51
C SER A 107 13.20 10.69 3.94
N THR A 108 13.77 10.14 2.87
CA THR A 108 14.93 10.66 2.15
C THR A 108 14.58 11.13 0.73
N GLY A 109 13.38 10.83 0.22
CA GLY A 109 12.94 11.28 -1.09
C GLY A 109 11.62 10.66 -1.56
N LEU A 110 11.20 11.04 -2.77
CA LEU A 110 10.02 10.48 -3.43
C LEU A 110 10.36 9.17 -4.14
N LEU A 111 9.37 8.29 -4.22
CA LEU A 111 9.41 7.06 -5.01
C LEU A 111 8.90 7.37 -6.42
N THR A 112 9.78 7.39 -7.42
CA THR A 112 9.47 7.87 -8.78
C THR A 112 8.71 6.86 -9.64
N ASP A 113 8.75 5.60 -9.23
CA ASP A 113 8.27 4.44 -10.01
C ASP A 113 6.80 4.10 -9.67
N LEU A 114 6.14 4.96 -8.89
CA LEU A 114 4.76 4.87 -8.39
C LEU A 114 3.76 5.70 -9.23
#